data_AF-A0A0P7YIZ9-F1
#
_entry.id   AF-A0A0P7YIZ9-F1
#
_cell.length_a   1.000
_cell.length_b   1.000
_cell.length_c   1.000
_cell.angle_alpha   90.00
_cell.angle_beta   90.00
_cell.angle_gamma   90.00
#
_symmetry.space_group_name_H-M   'P 1'
#
loop_
_entity.id
_entity.type
_entity.pdbx_description
1 polymer ?
#
loop_
_entity_poly.entity_id
_entity_poly.type
_entity_poly.pdbx_seq_one_letter_code
_entity_poly.pdbx_strand_id
1 'polypeptide(L)'
;MFAGFITKTAPEEPMMGEAEADLDGAAIASLEPGTMQVLLPGEDVKFSSPADVGGGYEAFQYRTLLAVSASLGLPYHLVTGDVRQANYSSLRAELVEFRRRVQQLQHGVIAHQLCRPVWARWLETAQLAGRLDLSDPAAARPVQWIPPRWDWVDPLKDIQAQVLAMEAGITSRRKVVEATGYDIEEVDRENAADAARATGLGLRYRTSPGETQGARATPATRPDPGAGAGNDTDDGAAATDPATEQE
;
A
#
# COMPACT_ATOMS: atom_id res chain seq x y z
N MET A 1 4.47 26.33 -30.09
CA MET A 1 4.24 27.55 -30.87
C MET A 1 5.37 28.50 -30.50
N PHE A 2 6.25 28.85 -31.43
CA PHE A 2 7.41 29.71 -31.18
C PHE A 2 7.12 31.08 -31.78
N ALA A 3 7.30 32.14 -30.99
CA ALA A 3 7.31 33.51 -31.48
C ALA A 3 8.75 34.00 -31.51
N GLY A 4 9.17 34.62 -32.62
CA GLY A 4 10.43 35.33 -32.74
C GLY A 4 10.17 36.83 -32.80
N PHE A 5 10.97 37.62 -32.09
CA PHE A 5 10.90 39.07 -32.11
C PHE A 5 12.18 39.62 -32.76
N ILE A 6 12.01 40.58 -33.67
CA ILE A 6 13.12 41.22 -34.37
C ILE A 6 13.29 42.61 -33.77
N THR A 7 14.50 42.94 -33.34
CA THR A 7 14.85 44.30 -32.90
C THR A 7 15.73 44.95 -33.95
N LYS A 8 15.28 46.09 -34.50
CA LYS A 8 15.99 46.89 -35.48
C LYS A 8 16.53 48.18 -34.87
N THR A 9 17.69 48.62 -35.35
CA THR A 9 18.28 49.91 -34.97
C THR A 9 17.78 51.07 -35.85
N ALA A 10 17.33 50.78 -37.09
CA ALA A 10 16.72 51.73 -38.02
C ALA A 10 15.32 51.21 -38.44
N PRO A 11 14.23 51.70 -37.83
CA PRO A 11 12.86 51.19 -38.07
C PRO A 11 12.34 51.45 -39.49
N GLU A 12 12.87 52.48 -40.13
CA GLU A 12 12.42 52.98 -41.44
C GLU A 12 12.87 52.09 -42.61
N GLU A 13 13.83 51.19 -42.39
CA GLU A 13 14.37 50.31 -43.42
C GLU A 13 13.63 48.95 -43.42
N PRO A 14 12.93 48.59 -44.52
CA PRO A 14 12.22 47.33 -44.61
C PRO A 14 13.21 46.17 -44.77
N MET A 15 13.02 45.11 -43.99
CA MET A 15 13.74 43.85 -44.10
C MET A 15 13.12 43.01 -45.23
N MET A 16 13.94 42.21 -45.90
CA MET A 16 13.47 41.24 -46.87
C MET A 16 12.54 40.20 -46.21
N GLY A 17 11.29 40.10 -46.66
CA GLY A 17 10.27 39.19 -46.09
C GLY A 17 9.37 39.80 -45.01
N GLU A 18 9.50 41.10 -44.76
CA GLU A 18 8.63 41.88 -43.87
C GLU A 18 7.38 42.36 -44.63
N ALA A 19 6.20 42.09 -44.08
CA ALA A 19 4.93 42.60 -44.62
C ALA A 19 4.77 44.11 -44.34
N GLU A 20 3.86 44.79 -45.03
CA GLU A 20 3.52 46.19 -44.72
C GLU A 20 3.18 46.33 -43.23
N ALA A 21 3.71 47.38 -42.61
CA ALA A 21 3.43 47.71 -41.22
C ALA A 21 1.93 47.95 -41.03
N ASP A 22 1.38 47.43 -39.95
CA ASP A 22 0.00 47.69 -39.56
C ASP A 22 -0.19 49.16 -39.11
N LEU A 23 -1.43 49.52 -38.77
CA LEU A 23 -1.80 50.87 -38.33
C LEU A 23 -1.03 51.33 -37.07
N ASP A 24 -0.43 50.40 -36.33
CA ASP A 24 0.36 50.64 -35.13
C ASP A 24 1.88 50.65 -35.41
N GLY A 25 2.28 50.53 -36.68
CA GLY A 25 3.68 50.56 -37.12
C GLY A 25 4.43 49.24 -36.92
N ALA A 26 3.75 48.16 -36.57
CA ALA A 26 4.34 46.85 -36.41
C ALA A 26 4.25 46.05 -37.71
N ALA A 27 5.39 45.54 -38.17
CA ALA A 27 5.46 44.71 -39.35
C ALA A 27 5.69 43.24 -38.99
N ILE A 28 4.97 42.34 -39.66
CA ILE A 28 5.07 40.90 -39.43
C ILE A 28 6.05 40.32 -40.44
N ALA A 29 7.11 39.69 -39.93
CA ALA A 29 8.01 38.88 -40.75
C ALA A 29 7.56 37.41 -40.71
N SER A 30 7.42 36.78 -41.88
CA SER A 30 7.09 35.35 -41.97
C SER A 30 8.31 34.48 -41.62
N LEU A 31 8.13 33.51 -40.73
CA LEU A 31 9.15 32.52 -40.40
C LEU A 31 8.78 31.16 -40.99
N GLU A 32 9.48 30.73 -42.04
CA GLU A 32 9.32 29.41 -42.64
C GLU A 32 10.41 28.43 -42.13
N PRO A 33 10.06 27.17 -41.81
CA PRO A 33 11.02 26.18 -41.35
C PRO A 33 12.14 25.93 -42.39
N GLY A 34 13.39 26.08 -41.97
CA GLY A 34 14.57 25.81 -42.81
C GLY A 34 15.11 27.01 -43.59
N THR A 35 14.51 28.19 -43.44
CA THR A 35 14.99 29.43 -44.07
C THR A 35 16.16 30.03 -43.29
N MET A 36 17.21 30.43 -44.00
CA MET A 36 18.32 31.22 -43.44
C MET A 36 18.21 32.66 -43.94
N GLN A 37 17.94 33.58 -43.03
CA GLN A 37 17.86 35.02 -43.32
C GLN A 37 19.12 35.71 -42.81
N VAL A 38 19.76 36.50 -43.68
CA VAL A 38 20.90 37.35 -43.31
C VAL A 38 20.35 38.66 -42.75
N LEU A 39 20.75 38.99 -41.53
CA LEU A 39 20.36 40.22 -40.84
C LEU A 39 21.26 41.39 -41.25
N LEU A 40 20.72 42.61 -41.20
CA LEU A 40 21.50 43.83 -41.38
C LEU A 40 22.37 44.12 -40.12
N PRO A 41 23.45 44.90 -40.24
CA PRO A 41 24.27 45.26 -39.09
C PRO A 41 23.45 45.95 -37.98
N GLY A 42 23.43 45.37 -36.78
CA GLY A 42 22.69 45.90 -35.63
C GLY A 42 21.27 45.34 -35.45
N GLU A 43 20.82 44.46 -36.33
CA GLU A 43 19.58 43.68 -36.15
C GLU A 43 19.84 42.40 -35.34
N ASP A 44 18.89 42.05 -34.47
CA ASP A 44 18.93 40.83 -33.65
C ASP A 44 17.56 40.13 -33.65
N VAL A 45 17.58 38.79 -33.62
CA VAL A 45 16.39 37.95 -33.58
C VAL A 45 16.37 37.21 -32.26
N LYS A 46 15.38 37.50 -31.42
CA LYS A 46 15.16 36.81 -30.15
C LYS A 46 14.00 35.87 -30.26
N PHE A 47 14.29 34.58 -30.17
CA PHE A 47 13.25 33.56 -30.03
C PHE A 47 12.74 33.55 -28.59
N SER A 48 11.42 33.48 -28.45
CA SER A 48 10.83 33.08 -27.17
C SER A 48 11.28 31.65 -26.86
N SER A 49 11.91 31.45 -25.70
CA SER A 49 12.09 30.14 -25.09
C SER A 49 11.06 30.02 -23.96
N PRO A 50 9.84 29.50 -24.21
CA PRO A 50 8.92 29.20 -23.12
C PRO A 50 9.65 28.34 -22.11
N ALA A 51 9.57 28.70 -20.83
CA ALA A 51 10.15 27.87 -19.78
C ALA A 51 9.53 26.48 -19.89
N ASP A 52 10.39 25.46 -19.98
CA ASP A 52 9.91 24.08 -19.87
C ASP A 52 9.23 23.92 -18.52
N VAL A 53 8.10 23.20 -18.49
CA VAL A 53 7.42 22.85 -17.24
C VAL A 53 8.28 21.95 -16.36
N GLY A 54 9.42 21.49 -16.88
CA GLY A 54 10.49 20.82 -16.15
C GLY A 54 10.03 19.47 -15.58
N GLY A 55 10.78 18.96 -14.60
CA GLY A 55 10.47 17.71 -13.90
C GLY A 55 9.28 17.75 -12.94
N GLY A 56 8.50 18.84 -12.92
CA GLY A 56 7.42 19.05 -11.95
C GLY A 56 6.15 18.22 -12.20
N TYR A 57 6.03 17.61 -13.39
CA TYR A 57 4.82 16.89 -13.78
C TYR A 57 4.52 15.69 -12.87
N GLU A 58 5.53 14.92 -12.46
CA GLU A 58 5.34 13.78 -11.56
C GLU A 58 4.82 14.23 -10.19
N ALA A 59 5.39 15.30 -9.63
CA ALA A 59 4.94 15.85 -8.35
C ALA A 59 3.50 16.39 -8.42
N PHE A 60 3.13 17.03 -9.54
CA PHE A 60 1.76 17.47 -9.79
C PHE A 60 0.78 16.29 -9.89
N GLN A 61 1.13 15.26 -10.66
CA GLN A 61 0.31 14.06 -10.80
C GLN A 61 0.16 13.34 -9.46
N TYR A 62 1.23 13.22 -8.68
CA TYR A 62 1.21 12.62 -7.34
C TYR A 62 0.24 13.35 -6.41
N ARG A 63 0.32 14.69 -6.34
CA ARG A 63 -0.60 15.49 -5.51
C ARG A 63 -2.05 15.42 -5.99
N THR A 64 -2.26 15.37 -7.30
CA THR A 64 -3.59 15.22 -7.90
C THR A 64 -4.20 13.86 -7.53
N LEU A 65 -3.45 12.77 -7.67
CA LEU A 65 -3.89 11.41 -7.32
C LEU A 65 -4.14 11.26 -5.82
N LEU A 66 -3.36 11.92 -4.97
CA LEU A 66 -3.63 12.00 -3.53
C LEU A 66 -4.97 12.67 -3.23
N ALA A 67 -5.27 13.81 -3.88
CA ALA A 67 -6.54 14.50 -3.71
C ALA A 67 -7.74 13.65 -4.19
N VAL A 68 -7.60 12.95 -5.32
CA VAL A 68 -8.59 11.99 -5.81
C VAL A 68 -8.80 10.85 -4.81
N SER A 69 -7.72 10.26 -4.31
CA SER A 69 -7.75 9.16 -3.33
C SER A 69 -8.46 9.58 -2.05
N ALA A 70 -8.14 10.77 -1.52
CA ALA A 70 -8.82 11.35 -0.36
C ALA A 70 -10.32 11.56 -0.60
N SER A 71 -10.70 12.01 -1.80
CA SER A 71 -12.11 12.25 -2.17
C SER A 71 -12.92 10.95 -2.27
N LEU A 72 -12.32 9.88 -2.80
CA LEU A 72 -12.92 8.55 -2.82
C LEU A 72 -12.88 7.89 -1.42
N GLY A 73 -11.99 8.36 -0.56
CA GLY A 73 -11.61 7.72 0.71
C GLY A 73 -11.03 6.33 0.50
N LEU A 74 -10.26 6.17 -0.58
CA LEU A 74 -9.50 4.98 -0.92
C LEU A 74 -8.01 5.27 -0.68
N PRO A 75 -7.22 4.32 -0.17
CA PRO A 75 -5.77 4.50 -0.05
C PRO A 75 -5.11 4.74 -1.42
N TYR A 76 -4.16 5.68 -1.48
CA TYR A 76 -3.45 6.05 -2.72
C TYR A 76 -2.91 4.83 -3.46
N HIS A 77 -2.21 3.97 -2.74
CA HIS A 77 -1.58 2.78 -3.30
C HIS A 77 -2.58 1.78 -3.89
N LEU A 78 -3.83 1.73 -3.39
CA LEU A 78 -4.89 0.90 -3.98
C LEU A 78 -5.49 1.52 -5.24
N VAL A 79 -5.48 2.85 -5.34
CA VAL A 79 -5.98 3.58 -6.52
C VAL A 79 -4.96 3.56 -7.65
N THR A 80 -3.69 3.76 -7.33
CA THR A 80 -2.63 3.99 -8.32
C THR A 80 -1.73 2.80 -8.57
N GLY A 81 -1.66 1.85 -7.64
CA GLY A 81 -0.68 0.76 -7.66
C GLY A 81 0.75 1.20 -7.35
N ASP A 82 0.98 2.48 -7.06
CA ASP A 82 2.30 3.01 -6.75
C ASP A 82 2.62 2.88 -5.25
N VAL A 83 3.66 2.11 -4.95
CA VAL A 83 4.14 1.84 -3.59
C VAL A 83 5.55 2.41 -3.33
N ARG A 84 6.11 3.20 -4.26
CA ARG A 84 7.52 3.67 -4.16
C ARG A 84 7.81 4.50 -2.93
N GLN A 85 6.84 5.30 -2.46
CA GLN A 85 6.98 6.14 -1.28
C GLN A 85 6.41 5.53 0.00
N ALA A 86 5.97 4.28 -0.03
CA ALA A 86 5.32 3.63 1.11
C ALA A 86 6.27 2.63 1.78
N ASN A 87 6.21 2.55 3.11
CA ASN A 87 6.87 1.50 3.88
C ASN A 87 5.85 0.48 4.38
N TYR A 88 6.32 -0.67 4.85
CA TYR A 88 5.46 -1.75 5.32
C TYR A 88 4.45 -1.29 6.39
N SER A 89 4.91 -0.49 7.35
CA SER A 89 4.08 -0.01 8.46
C SER A 89 3.01 0.98 7.99
N SER A 90 3.33 1.88 7.05
CA SER A 90 2.36 2.84 6.51
C SER A 90 1.29 2.14 5.67
N LEU A 91 1.69 1.19 4.81
CA LEU A 91 0.73 0.37 4.05
C LEU A 91 -0.20 -0.41 4.97
N ARG A 92 0.34 -1.03 6.02
CA ARG A 92 -0.46 -1.78 6.99
C ARG A 92 -1.46 -0.87 7.72
N ALA A 93 -1.02 0.30 8.19
CA ALA A 93 -1.90 1.25 8.87
C ALA A 93 -3.04 1.73 7.96
N GLU A 94 -2.74 2.09 6.71
CA GLU A 94 -3.75 2.52 5.74
C GLU A 94 -4.76 1.41 5.40
N LEU A 95 -4.28 0.16 5.22
CA LEU A 95 -5.15 -0.98 4.95
C LEU A 95 -6.07 -1.32 6.13
N VAL A 96 -5.62 -1.15 7.37
CA VAL A 96 -6.47 -1.38 8.55
C VAL A 96 -7.66 -0.42 8.55
N GLU A 97 -7.43 0.87 8.31
CA GLU A 97 -8.51 1.86 8.25
C GLU A 97 -9.44 1.64 7.07
N PHE A 98 -8.88 1.30 5.90
CA PHE A 98 -9.69 0.95 4.73
C PHE A 98 -10.60 -0.26 5.00
N ARG A 99 -10.05 -1.34 5.58
CA ARG A 99 -10.81 -2.55 5.95
C ARG A 99 -11.91 -2.24 6.94
N ARG A 100 -11.64 -1.39 7.94
CA ARG A 100 -12.65 -0.94 8.92
C ARG A 100 -13.82 -0.25 8.24
N ARG A 101 -13.56 0.62 7.25
CA ARG A 101 -14.61 1.26 6.45
C ARG A 101 -15.41 0.25 5.61
N VAL A 102 -14.73 -0.70 4.98
CA VAL A 102 -15.39 -1.77 4.19
C VAL A 102 -16.28 -2.63 5.09
N GLN A 103 -15.81 -3.01 6.29
CA GLN A 103 -16.61 -3.78 7.25
C GLN A 103 -17.88 -3.06 7.68
N GLN A 104 -17.83 -1.74 7.87
CA GLN A 104 -19.03 -0.94 8.17
C GLN A 104 -20.05 -1.01 7.04
N LEU A 105 -19.62 -0.96 5.78
CA LEU A 105 -20.50 -1.13 4.62
C LEU A 105 -21.02 -2.56 4.50
N GLN A 106 -20.17 -3.56 4.69
CA GLN A 106 -20.55 -4.98 4.65
C GLN A 106 -21.61 -5.29 5.71
N HIS A 107 -21.41 -4.90 6.96
CA HIS A 107 -22.38 -5.22 8.01
C HIS A 107 -23.57 -4.26 8.05
N GLY A 108 -23.33 -2.95 7.89
CA GLY A 108 -24.35 -1.92 8.01
C GLY A 108 -25.25 -1.76 6.78
N VAL A 109 -24.77 -2.14 5.59
CA VAL A 109 -25.53 -2.04 4.34
C VAL A 109 -25.83 -3.43 3.81
N ILE A 110 -24.82 -4.21 3.45
CA ILE A 110 -25.02 -5.49 2.77
C ILE A 110 -25.76 -6.48 3.70
N ALA A 111 -25.22 -6.76 4.88
CA ALA A 111 -25.84 -7.69 5.80
C ALA A 111 -27.18 -7.13 6.32
N HIS A 112 -27.19 -5.89 6.81
CA HIS A 112 -28.36 -5.34 7.48
C HIS A 112 -29.52 -5.00 6.55
N GLN A 113 -29.26 -4.35 5.42
CA GLN A 113 -30.31 -3.82 4.53
C GLN A 113 -30.64 -4.77 3.39
N LEU A 114 -29.72 -5.66 2.98
CA LEU A 114 -29.96 -6.62 1.90
C LEU A 114 -30.15 -8.05 2.43
N CYS A 115 -29.16 -8.61 3.12
CA CYS A 115 -29.18 -10.03 3.46
C CYS A 115 -30.25 -10.38 4.50
N ARG A 116 -30.42 -9.57 5.55
CA ARG A 116 -31.45 -9.78 6.59
C ARG A 116 -32.89 -9.83 6.05
N PRO A 117 -33.37 -8.87 5.23
CA PRO A 117 -34.73 -8.95 4.69
C PRO A 117 -34.90 -10.10 3.70
N VAL A 118 -33.87 -10.40 2.89
CA VAL A 118 -33.88 -11.57 2.00
C VAL A 118 -34.01 -12.86 2.80
N TRP A 119 -33.22 -13.01 3.87
CA TRP A 119 -33.29 -14.15 4.79
C TRP A 119 -34.67 -14.30 5.42
N ALA A 120 -35.22 -13.21 5.96
CA ALA A 120 -36.54 -13.23 6.59
C ALA A 120 -37.63 -13.66 5.61
N ARG A 121 -37.61 -13.14 4.36
CA ARG A 121 -38.56 -13.51 3.32
C ARG A 121 -38.39 -14.95 2.86
N TRP A 122 -37.16 -15.41 2.70
CA TRP A 122 -36.86 -16.80 2.34
C TRP A 122 -37.39 -17.76 3.43
N LEU A 123 -37.12 -17.47 4.70
CA LEU A 123 -37.55 -18.28 5.84
C LEU A 123 -39.09 -18.39 5.92
N GLU A 124 -39.78 -17.25 5.80
CA GLU A 124 -41.25 -17.19 5.77
C GLU A 124 -41.82 -18.00 4.59
N THR A 125 -41.23 -17.86 3.40
CA THR A 125 -41.68 -18.57 2.20
C THR A 125 -41.44 -20.07 2.31
N ALA A 126 -40.29 -20.49 2.83
CA ALA A 126 -39.94 -21.90 3.00
C ALA A 126 -40.84 -22.58 4.05
N GLN A 127 -41.21 -21.88 5.12
CA GLN A 127 -42.21 -22.35 6.09
C GLN A 127 -43.59 -22.50 5.45
N LEU A 128 -44.07 -21.47 4.72
CA LEU A 128 -45.38 -21.50 4.06
C LEU A 128 -45.47 -22.60 2.99
N ALA A 129 -44.36 -22.90 2.31
CA ALA A 129 -44.26 -23.97 1.34
C ALA A 129 -44.14 -25.38 1.98
N GLY A 130 -44.14 -25.48 3.32
CA GLY A 130 -43.99 -26.75 4.03
C GLY A 130 -42.61 -27.41 3.84
N ARG A 131 -41.57 -26.62 3.52
CA ARG A 131 -40.19 -27.11 3.33
C ARG A 131 -39.35 -27.07 4.60
N LEU A 132 -39.82 -26.34 5.61
CA LEU A 132 -39.21 -26.26 6.93
C LEU A 132 -40.24 -26.69 7.97
N ASP A 133 -39.81 -27.55 8.88
CA ASP A 133 -40.58 -27.96 10.06
C ASP A 133 -40.03 -27.21 11.28
N LEU A 134 -40.35 -25.91 11.34
CA LEU A 134 -40.00 -25.07 12.49
C LEU A 134 -41.26 -24.76 13.28
N SER A 135 -41.25 -25.09 14.57
CA SER A 135 -42.32 -24.77 15.52
C SER A 135 -42.42 -23.26 15.78
N ASP A 136 -41.28 -22.56 15.78
CA ASP A 136 -41.20 -21.09 15.82
C ASP A 136 -40.19 -20.57 14.78
N PRO A 137 -40.65 -20.07 13.62
CA PRO A 137 -39.79 -19.43 12.63
C PRO A 137 -39.05 -18.20 13.15
N ALA A 138 -39.52 -17.54 14.21
CA ALA A 138 -38.85 -16.37 14.77
C ALA A 138 -37.49 -16.74 15.41
N ALA A 139 -37.37 -17.95 15.95
CA ALA A 139 -36.13 -18.46 16.53
C ALA A 139 -35.00 -18.65 15.49
N ALA A 140 -35.35 -18.84 14.21
CA ALA A 140 -34.40 -18.99 13.10
C ALA A 140 -34.06 -17.67 12.38
N ARG A 141 -34.60 -16.53 12.85
CA ARG A 141 -34.30 -15.20 12.28
C ARG A 141 -32.90 -14.66 12.65
N PRO A 142 -32.38 -14.86 13.87
CA PRO A 142 -31.02 -14.45 14.19
C PRO A 142 -30.02 -15.31 13.42
N VAL A 143 -29.31 -14.69 12.48
CA VAL A 143 -28.25 -15.33 11.70
C VAL A 143 -26.99 -14.49 11.77
N GLN A 144 -25.84 -15.16 11.80
CA GLN A 144 -24.54 -14.53 11.75
C GLN A 144 -24.09 -14.44 10.29
N TRP A 145 -23.74 -13.23 9.84
CA TRP A 145 -23.22 -13.00 8.49
C TRP A 145 -21.70 -12.99 8.54
N ILE A 146 -21.08 -14.01 7.95
CA ILE A 146 -19.63 -14.17 7.91
C ILE A 146 -19.12 -13.57 6.58
N PRO A 147 -18.40 -12.43 6.60
CA PRO A 147 -17.84 -11.84 5.39
C PRO A 147 -16.59 -12.60 4.94
N PRO A 148 -16.14 -12.41 3.68
CA PRO A 148 -14.89 -12.98 3.20
C PRO A 148 -13.69 -12.59 4.06
N ARG A 149 -12.71 -13.50 4.12
CA ARG A 149 -11.44 -13.26 4.82
C ARG A 149 -10.71 -12.06 4.26
N TRP A 150 -10.10 -11.29 5.15
CA TRP A 150 -9.01 -10.39 4.79
C TRP A 150 -7.68 -11.11 4.86
N ASP A 151 -6.89 -11.04 3.80
CA ASP A 151 -5.53 -11.57 3.82
C ASP A 151 -4.61 -10.74 4.71
N TRP A 152 -3.63 -11.42 5.28
CA TRP A 152 -2.76 -10.84 6.29
C TRP A 152 -1.51 -10.31 5.63
N VAL A 153 -1.03 -9.18 6.13
CA VAL A 153 0.20 -8.59 5.58
C VAL A 153 1.42 -9.41 6.03
N ASP A 154 1.41 -9.91 7.27
CA ASP A 154 2.36 -10.90 7.78
C ASP A 154 1.59 -12.06 8.42
N PRO A 155 1.28 -13.11 7.62
CA PRO A 155 0.45 -14.22 8.08
C PRO A 155 0.95 -14.86 9.37
N LEU A 156 2.27 -14.98 9.57
CA LEU A 156 2.81 -15.69 10.72
C LEU A 156 2.62 -14.90 12.02
N LYS A 157 3.02 -13.61 12.04
CA LYS A 157 2.95 -12.78 13.24
C LYS A 157 1.51 -12.58 13.70
N ASP A 158 0.62 -12.35 12.77
CA ASP A 158 -0.79 -12.18 13.07
C ASP A 158 -1.40 -13.51 13.60
N ILE A 159 -0.86 -14.70 13.26
CA ILE A 159 -1.49 -16.01 13.65
C ILE A 159 -1.08 -16.25 15.08
N GLN A 160 0.21 -16.04 15.34
CA GLN A 160 0.78 -16.11 16.68
C GLN A 160 0.06 -15.15 17.62
N ALA A 161 -0.25 -13.92 17.18
CA ALA A 161 -1.02 -12.97 17.99
C ALA A 161 -2.44 -13.49 18.31
N GLN A 162 -3.14 -14.10 17.35
CA GLN A 162 -4.46 -14.68 17.57
C GLN A 162 -4.42 -15.90 18.49
N VAL A 163 -3.42 -16.77 18.34
CA VAL A 163 -3.20 -17.93 19.21
C VAL A 163 -2.94 -17.47 20.64
N LEU A 164 -2.04 -16.51 20.83
CA LEU A 164 -1.74 -15.93 22.13
C LEU A 164 -2.97 -15.25 22.76
N ALA A 165 -3.77 -14.54 21.96
CA ALA A 165 -5.01 -13.93 22.44
C ALA A 165 -6.06 -14.97 22.86
N MET A 166 -6.12 -16.12 22.18
CA MET A 166 -6.98 -17.24 22.59
C MET A 166 -6.49 -17.87 23.90
N GLU A 167 -5.18 -18.14 24.00
CA GLU A 167 -4.56 -18.70 25.22
C GLU A 167 -4.73 -17.77 26.42
N ALA A 168 -4.66 -16.45 26.21
CA ALA A 168 -4.91 -15.43 27.22
C ALA A 168 -6.40 -15.23 27.55
N GLY A 169 -7.32 -15.90 26.85
CA GLY A 169 -8.78 -15.77 27.05
C GLY A 169 -9.38 -14.43 26.57
N ILE A 170 -8.64 -13.66 25.76
CA ILE A 170 -9.09 -12.36 25.21
C ILE A 170 -10.06 -12.58 24.04
N THR A 171 -9.85 -13.65 23.27
CA THR A 171 -10.71 -14.03 22.14
C THR A 171 -11.08 -15.50 22.19
N SER A 172 -12.11 -15.90 21.45
CA SER A 172 -12.55 -17.29 21.34
C SER A 172 -12.18 -17.87 19.98
N ARG A 173 -12.02 -19.19 19.92
CA ARG A 173 -11.74 -19.90 18.67
C ARG A 173 -12.79 -19.62 17.59
N ARG A 174 -14.07 -19.55 17.97
CA ARG A 174 -15.17 -19.15 17.07
C ARG A 174 -14.86 -17.80 16.40
N LYS A 175 -14.55 -16.75 17.19
CA LYS A 175 -14.24 -15.42 16.65
C LYS A 175 -13.02 -15.44 15.72
N VAL A 176 -12.00 -16.24 16.03
CA VAL A 176 -10.79 -16.35 15.21
C VAL A 176 -11.10 -17.03 13.86
N VAL A 177 -11.87 -18.12 13.87
CA VAL A 177 -12.24 -18.85 12.64
C VAL A 177 -13.23 -18.03 11.80
N GLU A 178 -14.22 -17.40 12.40
CA GLU A 178 -15.15 -16.50 11.71
C GLU A 178 -14.41 -15.31 11.07
N ALA A 179 -13.35 -14.78 11.72
CA ALA A 179 -12.51 -13.74 11.14
C ALA A 179 -11.73 -14.21 9.89
N THR A 180 -11.57 -15.53 9.72
CA THR A 180 -11.04 -16.14 8.50
C THR A 180 -12.11 -16.45 7.45
N GLY A 181 -13.35 -16.03 7.66
CA GLY A 181 -14.44 -16.18 6.69
C GLY A 181 -15.10 -17.55 6.67
N TYR A 182 -14.82 -18.41 7.64
CA TYR A 182 -15.37 -19.78 7.72
C TYR A 182 -16.25 -19.94 8.94
N ASP A 183 -17.22 -20.85 8.84
CA ASP A 183 -18.03 -21.27 9.98
C ASP A 183 -17.23 -22.24 10.87
N ILE A 184 -17.30 -21.99 12.18
CA ILE A 184 -16.61 -22.82 13.18
C ILE A 184 -17.13 -24.25 13.20
N GLU A 185 -18.43 -24.45 12.99
CA GLU A 185 -19.04 -25.78 13.04
C GLU A 185 -18.62 -26.63 11.84
N GLU A 186 -18.46 -26.00 10.68
CA GLU A 186 -17.87 -26.62 9.50
C GLU A 186 -16.42 -27.01 9.73
N VAL A 187 -15.60 -26.07 10.22
CA VAL A 187 -14.19 -26.33 10.53
C VAL A 187 -14.03 -27.44 11.57
N ASP A 188 -14.91 -27.52 12.57
CA ASP A 188 -14.88 -28.61 13.56
C ASP A 188 -15.23 -29.97 12.97
N ARG A 189 -16.22 -30.02 12.08
CA ARG A 189 -16.59 -31.22 11.35
C ARG A 189 -15.46 -31.71 10.45
N GLU A 190 -14.83 -30.79 9.73
CA GLU A 190 -13.68 -31.09 8.86
C GLU A 190 -12.50 -31.59 9.68
N ASN A 191 -12.14 -30.92 10.78
CA ASN A 191 -11.06 -31.35 11.66
C ASN A 191 -11.31 -32.75 12.24
N ALA A 192 -12.55 -33.07 12.63
CA ALA A 192 -12.92 -34.39 13.12
C ALA A 192 -12.79 -35.47 12.01
N ALA A 193 -13.27 -35.16 10.80
CA ALA A 193 -13.15 -36.06 9.64
C ALA A 193 -11.69 -36.28 9.23
N ASP A 194 -10.89 -35.21 9.23
CA ASP A 194 -9.46 -35.26 8.92
C ASP A 194 -8.68 -36.06 9.97
N ALA A 195 -8.98 -35.89 11.26
CA ALA A 195 -8.37 -36.67 12.33
C ALA A 195 -8.69 -38.17 12.20
N ALA A 196 -9.93 -38.51 11.88
CA ALA A 196 -10.34 -39.89 11.61
C ALA A 196 -9.63 -40.47 10.38
N ARG A 197 -9.54 -39.69 9.29
CA ARG A 197 -8.84 -40.09 8.05
C ARG A 197 -7.36 -40.27 8.29
N ALA A 198 -6.71 -39.34 8.99
CA ALA A 198 -5.29 -39.39 9.31
C ALA A 198 -4.97 -40.65 10.13
N THR A 199 -5.80 -40.95 11.14
CA THR A 199 -5.68 -42.17 11.94
C THR A 199 -5.82 -43.43 11.09
N GLY A 200 -6.83 -43.48 10.21
CA GLY A 200 -7.05 -44.62 9.31
C GLY A 200 -5.93 -44.84 8.28
N LEU A 201 -5.27 -43.75 7.85
CA LEU A 201 -4.15 -43.79 6.90
C LEU A 201 -2.78 -43.92 7.59
N GLY A 202 -2.72 -43.92 8.93
CA GLY A 202 -1.46 -43.91 9.67
C GLY A 202 -0.65 -42.61 9.51
N LEU A 203 -1.29 -41.52 9.10
CA LEU A 203 -0.66 -40.21 8.93
C LEU A 203 -0.60 -39.47 10.28
N ARG A 204 0.55 -38.85 10.57
CA ARG A 204 0.74 -38.05 11.79
C ARG A 204 0.99 -36.60 11.42
N TYR A 205 0.02 -35.75 11.73
CA TYR A 205 0.15 -34.30 11.65
C TYR A 205 0.37 -33.74 13.06
N ARG A 206 1.29 -32.79 13.21
CA ARG A 206 1.52 -32.10 14.50
C ARG A 206 0.42 -31.06 14.70
N THR A 207 -0.41 -31.23 15.73
CA THR A 207 -1.56 -30.37 16.01
C THR A 207 -1.38 -29.50 17.26
N SER A 208 -0.28 -29.65 17.99
CA SER A 208 -0.04 -28.91 19.24
C SER A 208 1.05 -27.82 19.03
N PRO A 209 0.79 -26.55 19.41
CA PRO A 209 1.73 -25.44 19.26
C PRO A 209 3.07 -25.59 20.02
N GLY A 210 3.20 -26.59 20.91
CA GLY A 210 4.42 -26.83 21.71
C GLY A 210 5.43 -27.83 21.13
N GLU A 211 5.13 -28.53 20.02
CA GLU A 211 6.05 -29.48 19.38
C GLU A 211 6.87 -28.86 18.23
N THR A 212 7.26 -27.60 18.39
CA THR A 212 8.35 -27.05 17.59
C THR A 212 9.65 -27.69 18.04
N GLN A 213 10.17 -28.63 17.23
CA GLN A 213 11.62 -28.79 17.12
C GLN A 213 12.18 -27.38 16.96
N GLY A 214 13.00 -26.97 17.94
CA GLY A 214 13.53 -25.62 18.02
C GLY A 214 13.98 -25.15 16.65
N ALA A 215 13.57 -23.93 16.30
CA ALA A 215 14.43 -23.08 15.51
C ALA A 215 15.86 -23.35 15.97
N ARG A 216 16.76 -23.76 15.06
CA ARG A 216 18.19 -23.95 15.36
C ARG A 216 18.59 -22.79 16.27
N ALA A 217 18.88 -23.11 17.53
CA ALA A 217 19.45 -22.15 18.43
C ALA A 217 20.76 -21.72 17.78
N THR A 218 20.81 -20.48 17.28
CA THR A 218 22.08 -19.81 17.03
C THR A 218 22.86 -19.94 18.34
N PRO A 219 24.07 -20.55 18.35
CA PRO A 219 24.81 -20.69 19.59
C PRO A 219 25.17 -19.30 20.07
N ALA A 220 24.45 -18.83 21.09
CA ALA A 220 24.87 -17.69 21.88
C ALA A 220 25.99 -18.20 22.79
N THR A 221 27.24 -18.02 22.35
CA THR A 221 28.38 -18.13 23.26
C THR A 221 28.17 -17.08 24.35
N ARG A 222 27.77 -17.52 25.54
CA ARG A 222 27.75 -16.69 26.75
C ARG A 222 29.20 -16.53 27.21
N PRO A 223 29.73 -15.31 27.44
CA PRO A 223 31.01 -15.15 28.10
C PRO A 223 30.87 -15.61 29.56
N ASP A 224 31.75 -16.50 29.99
CA ASP A 224 31.76 -17.05 31.35
C ASP A 224 32.40 -16.05 32.33
N PRO A 225 31.70 -15.54 33.36
CA PRO A 225 32.28 -14.66 34.35
C PRO A 225 32.94 -15.51 35.45
N GLY A 226 34.15 -16.01 35.19
CA GLY A 226 34.81 -16.88 36.17
C GLY A 226 36.22 -17.36 35.92
N ALA A 227 36.91 -16.92 34.87
CA ALA A 227 38.33 -17.25 34.66
C ALA A 227 39.23 -16.10 35.15
N GLY A 228 39.48 -16.07 36.46
CA GLY A 228 40.48 -15.20 37.06
C GLY A 228 41.88 -15.84 37.06
N ALA A 229 42.86 -15.01 36.71
CA ALA A 229 44.26 -15.03 37.14
C ALA A 229 45.20 -16.12 36.57
N GLY A 230 45.83 -15.79 35.43
CA GLY A 230 47.17 -16.22 35.06
C GLY A 230 48.00 -14.97 34.74
N ASN A 231 49.04 -14.79 35.52
CA ASN A 231 49.97 -13.67 35.60
C ASN A 231 50.62 -13.31 34.24
N ASP A 232 50.77 -12.02 33.93
CA ASP A 232 51.93 -11.45 33.22
C ASP A 232 51.90 -9.93 33.36
N THR A 233 52.51 -9.45 34.44
CA THR A 233 53.14 -8.14 34.51
C THR A 233 54.42 -8.17 33.68
N ASP A 234 54.51 -7.32 32.67
CA ASP A 234 55.77 -6.61 32.41
C ASP A 234 55.49 -5.15 32.06
N ASP A 235 56.33 -4.32 32.67
CA ASP A 235 56.35 -2.88 32.74
C ASP A 235 56.67 -2.22 31.38
N GLY A 236 56.46 -0.90 31.30
CA GLY A 236 57.36 -0.08 30.49
C GLY A 236 56.74 1.05 29.69
N ALA A 237 56.39 2.12 30.41
CA ALA A 237 56.56 3.53 30.05
C ALA A 237 56.91 3.96 28.60
N ALA A 238 56.13 4.97 28.17
CA ALA A 238 56.57 6.25 27.59
C ALA A 238 56.64 6.45 26.06
N ALA A 239 56.32 7.71 25.71
CA ALA A 239 56.72 8.49 24.54
C ALA A 239 55.91 8.24 23.25
N THR A 240 54.93 9.10 22.95
CA THR A 240 55.01 10.25 22.01
C THR A 240 55.31 9.87 20.56
N ASP A 241 54.36 10.09 19.65
CA ASP A 241 54.61 11.03 18.55
C ASP A 241 53.32 11.50 17.82
N PRO A 242 53.35 12.71 17.23
CA PRO A 242 52.20 13.40 16.67
C PRO A 242 52.01 13.17 15.16
N ALA A 243 51.00 13.85 14.65
CA ALA A 243 50.47 13.81 13.31
C ALA A 243 51.48 13.97 12.16
N THR A 244 51.12 13.27 11.09
CA THR A 244 51.50 13.31 9.69
C THR A 244 51.74 14.71 9.10
N GLU A 245 52.91 14.91 8.49
CA GLU A 245 53.14 15.82 7.36
C GLU A 245 53.51 15.00 6.13
N GLN A 246 52.85 15.28 5.00
CA GLN A 246 53.42 15.16 3.66
C GLN A 246 52.60 16.00 2.66
N GLU A 247 53.26 17.07 2.22
CA GLU A 247 53.22 17.81 0.94
C GLU A 247 51.90 18.29 0.31
#